data_AF-A0A971JNN0-F1
#
_entry.id   AF-A0A971JNN0-F1
#
_cell.length_a   1.000
_cell.length_b   1.000
_cell.length_c   1.000
_cell.angle_alpha   90.00
_cell.angle_beta   90.00
_cell.angle_gamma   90.00
#
_symmetry.space_group_name_H-M   'P 1'
#
loop_
_entity.id
_entity.type
_entity.pdbx_description
1 polymer ?
#
loop_
_entity_poly.entity_id
_entity_poly.type
_entity_poly.pdbx_seq_one_letter_code
_entity_poly.pdbx_strand_id
1 'polypeptide(L)'
;MRNKGFTLIELMIVVAIIAIIAAIAIPNLLRSRLQSNESAAIANLKTLVGAETAFAAANGGYTAAWDLMNAPADGPPFLDIELGGGTVQGYDYVLDTDNGAAVGATAFFTNFQCTATPAIATGTGATGIRIFWVDAGGVIRLNDGTGDPI
;
A
#
# COMPACT_ATOMS: atom_id res chain seq x y z
N MET A 1 39.22 -18.91 -39.22
CA MET A 1 38.48 -18.01 -38.31
C MET A 1 38.97 -18.32 -36.90
N ARG A 2 39.68 -17.40 -36.24
CA ARG A 2 40.39 -17.69 -34.98
C ARG A 2 39.49 -17.29 -33.82
N ASN A 3 38.79 -18.25 -33.23
CA ASN A 3 37.95 -18.02 -32.06
C ASN A 3 38.84 -17.63 -30.88
N LYS A 4 38.75 -16.38 -30.43
CA LYS A 4 39.31 -15.96 -29.14
C LYS A 4 38.40 -16.53 -28.06
N GLY A 5 38.86 -17.56 -27.35
CA GLY A 5 38.18 -18.08 -26.17
C GLY A 5 38.38 -17.13 -24.98
N PHE A 6 37.33 -16.93 -24.18
CA PHE A 6 37.42 -16.27 -22.88
C PHE A 6 38.36 -17.05 -21.95
N THR A 7 39.22 -16.36 -21.22
CA THR A 7 40.05 -17.02 -20.19
C THR A 7 39.22 -17.23 -18.91
N LEU A 8 39.52 -18.31 -18.18
CA LEU A 8 38.88 -18.57 -16.89
C LEU A 8 39.15 -17.46 -15.88
N ILE A 9 40.34 -16.85 -15.93
CA ILE A 9 40.72 -15.78 -15.01
C ILE A 9 39.94 -14.48 -15.29
N GLU A 10 39.65 -14.17 -16.56
CA GLU A 10 38.78 -13.04 -16.92
C GLU A 10 37.37 -13.24 -16.34
N LEU A 11 36.82 -14.46 -16.42
CA LEU A 11 35.52 -14.75 -15.84
C LEU A 11 35.53 -14.63 -14.30
N MET A 12 36.59 -15.11 -13.64
CA MET A 12 36.68 -15.09 -12.18
C MET A 12 36.70 -13.67 -11.61
N ILE A 13 37.46 -12.75 -12.23
CA ILE A 13 37.53 -11.36 -11.77
C ILE A 13 36.18 -10.66 -11.96
N VAL A 14 35.49 -10.92 -13.09
CA VAL A 14 34.16 -10.35 -13.37
C VAL A 14 33.15 -10.78 -12.32
N VAL A 15 33.08 -12.08 -11.99
CA VAL A 15 32.14 -12.58 -10.98
C VAL A 15 32.48 -12.03 -9.58
N ALA A 16 33.77 -11.89 -9.25
CA ALA A 16 34.20 -11.30 -7.98
C ALA A 16 33.75 -9.84 -7.83
N ILE A 17 33.88 -9.02 -8.88
CA ILE A 17 33.42 -7.62 -8.85
C ILE A 17 31.90 -7.54 -8.76
N ILE A 18 31.17 -8.36 -9.52
CA ILE A 18 29.70 -8.43 -9.45
C ILE A 18 29.24 -8.82 -8.04
N ALA A 19 29.92 -9.77 -7.39
CA ALA A 19 29.59 -10.19 -6.02
C ALA A 19 29.76 -9.06 -5.00
N ILE A 20 30.82 -8.25 -5.11
CA ILE A 20 31.04 -7.09 -4.23
C ILE A 20 29.94 -6.04 -4.43
N ILE A 21 29.59 -5.73 -5.68
CA ILE A 21 28.53 -4.77 -5.99
C ILE A 21 27.18 -5.28 -5.46
N ALA A 22 26.85 -6.55 -5.71
CA ALA A 22 25.60 -7.16 -5.27
C ALA A 22 25.45 -7.14 -3.75
N ALA A 23 26.53 -7.39 -2.99
CA ALA A 23 26.52 -7.38 -1.53
C ALA A 23 26.10 -6.03 -0.94
N ILE A 24 26.44 -4.91 -1.60
CA ILE A 24 26.05 -3.55 -1.17
C ILE A 24 24.69 -3.16 -1.76
N ALA A 25 24.44 -3.51 -3.03
CA ALA A 25 23.27 -3.08 -3.76
C ALA A 25 21.98 -3.76 -3.26
N ILE A 26 22.01 -5.07 -2.96
CA ILE A 26 20.83 -5.82 -2.53
C ILE A 26 20.20 -5.26 -1.25
N PRO A 27 20.91 -5.06 -0.13
CA PRO A 27 20.29 -4.54 1.08
C PRO A 27 19.75 -3.11 0.90
N ASN A 28 20.43 -2.28 0.10
CA ASN A 28 19.97 -0.94 -0.22
C ASN A 28 18.68 -0.96 -1.06
N LEU A 29 18.64 -1.83 -2.09
CA LEU A 29 17.46 -2.01 -2.93
C LEU A 29 16.25 -2.49 -2.12
N LEU A 30 16.43 -3.43 -1.19
CA LEU A 30 15.35 -3.90 -0.30
C LEU A 30 14.81 -2.75 0.55
N ARG A 31 15.68 -1.93 1.14
CA ARG A 31 15.26 -0.75 1.92
C ARG A 31 14.55 0.29 1.06
N SER A 32 15.04 0.54 -0.15
CA SER A 32 14.42 1.47 -1.09
C SER A 32 13.02 1.01 -1.51
N ARG A 33 12.82 -0.29 -1.74
CA ARG A 33 11.49 -0.87 -2.01
C ARG A 33 10.53 -0.70 -0.85
N LEU A 34 10.96 -0.95 0.38
CA LEU A 34 10.14 -0.71 1.58
C LEU A 34 9.66 0.74 1.66
N GLN A 35 10.57 1.70 1.47
CA GLN A 35 10.23 3.12 1.48
C GLN A 35 9.29 3.51 0.33
N SER A 36 9.47 2.92 -0.84
CA SER A 36 8.58 3.10 -1.99
C SER A 36 7.18 2.61 -1.68
N ASN A 37 7.04 1.44 -1.07
CA ASN A 37 5.76 0.86 -0.68
C ASN A 37 5.08 1.72 0.42
N GLU A 38 5.83 2.18 1.43
CA GLU A 38 5.31 3.10 2.46
C GLU A 38 4.80 4.42 1.84
N SER A 39 5.57 5.00 0.91
CA SER A 39 5.19 6.21 0.20
C SER A 39 3.93 6.01 -0.66
N ALA A 40 3.83 4.86 -1.32
CA ALA A 40 2.64 4.49 -2.08
C ALA A 40 1.42 4.28 -1.20
N ALA A 41 1.57 3.64 -0.03
CA ALA A 41 0.49 3.46 0.92
C ALA A 41 -0.08 4.80 1.40
N ILE A 42 0.80 5.74 1.75
CA ILE A 42 0.42 7.11 2.11
C ILE A 42 -0.32 7.80 0.95
N ALA A 43 0.17 7.67 -0.29
CA ALA A 43 -0.48 8.26 -1.45
C ALA A 43 -1.88 7.66 -1.70
N ASN A 44 -2.00 6.34 -1.61
CA ASN A 44 -3.27 5.62 -1.77
C ASN A 44 -4.28 6.03 -0.70
N LEU A 45 -3.87 6.16 0.56
CA LEU A 45 -4.73 6.67 1.63
C LEU A 45 -5.23 8.10 1.35
N LYS A 46 -4.40 8.98 0.79
CA LYS A 46 -4.85 10.34 0.40
C LYS A 46 -5.86 10.32 -0.74
N THR A 47 -5.61 9.48 -1.74
CA THR A 47 -6.55 9.28 -2.85
C THR A 47 -7.89 8.75 -2.34
N LEU A 48 -7.86 7.82 -1.39
CA LEU A 48 -9.05 7.27 -0.75
C LEU A 48 -9.84 8.34 0.01
N VAL A 49 -9.17 9.19 0.79
CA VAL A 49 -9.85 10.32 1.46
C VAL A 49 -10.55 11.23 0.45
N GLY A 50 -9.90 11.52 -0.69
CA GLY A 50 -10.52 12.28 -1.77
C GLY A 50 -11.75 11.60 -2.35
N ALA A 51 -11.70 10.28 -2.53
CA ALA A 51 -12.83 9.50 -3.02
C ALA A 51 -13.99 9.45 -2.01
N GLU A 52 -13.69 9.21 -0.73
CA GLU A 52 -14.68 9.19 0.37
C GLU A 52 -15.35 10.56 0.55
N THR A 53 -14.59 11.65 0.49
CA THR A 53 -15.16 13.01 0.58
C THR A 53 -16.04 13.35 -0.63
N ALA A 54 -15.67 12.92 -1.83
CA ALA A 54 -16.52 13.06 -3.01
C ALA A 54 -17.79 12.21 -2.92
N PHE A 55 -17.67 10.97 -2.42
CA PHE A 55 -18.79 10.09 -2.18
C PHE A 55 -19.76 10.68 -1.14
N ALA A 56 -19.25 11.18 -0.03
CA ALA A 56 -20.05 11.81 1.02
C ALA A 56 -20.75 13.09 0.54
N ALA A 57 -20.11 13.87 -0.32
CA ALA A 57 -20.74 15.03 -0.95
C ALA A 57 -21.91 14.66 -1.87
N ALA A 58 -21.83 13.51 -2.56
CA ALA A 58 -22.88 13.04 -3.45
C ALA A 58 -24.02 12.31 -2.72
N ASN A 59 -23.70 11.51 -1.70
CA ASN A 59 -24.62 10.56 -1.07
C ASN A 59 -25.04 10.93 0.36
N GLY A 60 -24.44 11.97 0.95
CA GLY A 60 -24.79 12.47 2.28
C GLY A 60 -24.07 11.78 3.45
N GLY A 61 -23.07 10.94 3.17
CA GLY A 61 -22.21 10.33 4.20
C GLY A 61 -21.15 9.39 3.60
N TYR A 62 -20.23 8.94 4.43
CA TYR A 62 -19.11 8.07 4.05
C TYR A 62 -19.53 6.60 3.94
N THR A 63 -18.69 5.77 3.31
CA THR A 63 -18.94 4.33 3.19
C THR A 63 -17.72 3.50 3.61
N ALA A 64 -17.95 2.24 3.98
CA ALA A 64 -16.89 1.21 4.05
C ALA A 64 -17.09 0.11 2.99
N ALA A 65 -18.01 0.31 2.05
CA ALA A 65 -18.24 -0.64 0.97
C ALA A 65 -17.42 -0.24 -0.25
N TRP A 66 -16.35 -0.99 -0.52
CA TRP A 66 -15.49 -0.79 -1.70
C TRP A 66 -16.28 -0.77 -3.02
N ASP A 67 -17.32 -1.60 -3.12
CA ASP A 67 -18.19 -1.68 -4.31
C ASP A 67 -18.92 -0.36 -4.59
N LEU A 68 -19.35 0.37 -3.54
CA LEU A 68 -20.02 1.65 -3.70
C LEU A 68 -19.07 2.75 -4.19
N MET A 69 -17.77 2.61 -3.95
CA MET A 69 -16.74 3.53 -4.43
C MET A 69 -16.28 3.21 -5.85
N ASN A 70 -16.11 1.93 -6.17
CA ASN A 70 -15.56 1.44 -7.45
C ASN A 70 -16.62 1.26 -8.54
N ALA A 71 -17.88 1.03 -8.16
CA ALA A 71 -18.98 0.87 -9.11
C ALA A 71 -20.30 1.41 -8.51
N PRO A 72 -20.41 2.73 -8.26
CA PRO A 72 -21.66 3.31 -7.81
C PRO A 72 -22.77 3.06 -8.83
N ALA A 73 -23.99 2.79 -8.34
CA ALA A 73 -25.15 2.51 -9.20
C ALA A 73 -25.51 3.71 -10.12
N ASP A 74 -25.23 4.93 -9.64
CA ASP A 74 -25.57 6.19 -10.32
C ASP A 74 -24.33 7.08 -10.46
N GLY A 75 -23.44 6.80 -11.41
CA GLY A 75 -22.35 7.71 -11.77
C GLY A 75 -21.02 7.03 -12.11
N PRO A 76 -19.97 7.84 -12.41
CA PRO A 76 -18.62 7.33 -12.55
C PRO A 76 -18.06 6.86 -11.19
N PRO A 77 -17.06 5.96 -11.18
CA PRO A 77 -16.39 5.54 -9.95
C PRO A 77 -15.75 6.73 -9.23
N PHE A 78 -15.82 6.71 -7.90
CA PHE A 78 -15.14 7.68 -7.04
C PHE A 78 -13.67 7.32 -6.82
N LEU A 79 -13.34 6.03 -7.00
CA LEU A 79 -12.01 5.48 -6.81
C LEU A 79 -11.67 4.57 -8.00
N ASP A 80 -10.60 4.88 -8.74
CA ASP A 80 -10.09 4.09 -9.88
C ASP A 80 -9.05 3.02 -9.46
N ILE A 81 -8.67 3.03 -8.18
CA ILE A 81 -7.66 2.13 -7.63
C ILE A 81 -8.32 1.00 -6.84
N GLU A 82 -7.99 -0.24 -7.19
CA GLU A 82 -8.51 -1.44 -6.51
C GLU A 82 -7.77 -1.65 -5.17
N LEU A 83 -8.15 -0.87 -4.16
CA LEU A 83 -7.64 -1.02 -2.78
C LEU A 83 -8.42 -2.08 -1.98
N GLY A 84 -9.67 -2.36 -2.38
CA GLY A 84 -10.51 -3.36 -1.74
C GLY A 84 -10.22 -4.77 -2.21
N GLY A 85 -9.95 -5.68 -1.26
CA GLY A 85 -9.90 -7.13 -1.55
C GLY A 85 -8.52 -7.71 -1.89
N GLY A 86 -7.44 -6.94 -1.82
CA GLY A 86 -6.09 -7.47 -2.07
C GLY A 86 -4.94 -6.56 -1.65
N THR A 87 -3.72 -7.10 -1.79
CA THR A 87 -2.47 -6.37 -1.50
C THR A 87 -2.11 -5.45 -2.66
N VAL A 88 -2.11 -4.14 -2.43
CA VAL A 88 -1.65 -3.14 -3.39
C VAL A 88 -0.30 -2.60 -2.96
N GLN A 89 0.71 -2.81 -3.81
CA GLN A 89 2.08 -2.32 -3.59
C GLN A 89 2.65 -2.73 -2.22
N GLY A 90 2.33 -3.95 -1.78
CA GLY A 90 2.81 -4.53 -0.54
C GLY A 90 2.02 -4.16 0.71
N TYR A 91 0.91 -3.44 0.58
CA TYR A 91 0.03 -3.05 1.67
C TYR A 91 -1.39 -3.56 1.44
N ASP A 92 -2.03 -3.98 2.53
CA ASP A 92 -3.43 -4.35 2.61
C ASP A 92 -4.20 -3.17 3.22
N TYR A 93 -5.35 -2.85 2.64
CA TYR A 93 -6.17 -1.71 3.05
C TYR A 93 -7.49 -2.23 3.62
N VAL A 94 -7.76 -1.84 4.86
CA VAL A 94 -9.00 -2.15 5.56
C VAL A 94 -9.73 -0.84 5.80
N LEU A 95 -10.83 -0.66 5.08
CA LEU A 95 -11.84 0.34 5.43
C LEU A 95 -12.63 -0.17 6.62
N ASP A 96 -12.89 0.70 7.57
CA ASP A 96 -13.78 0.46 8.69
C ASP A 96 -14.66 1.69 8.86
N THR A 97 -15.87 1.48 9.34
CA THR A 97 -16.76 2.58 9.70
C THR A 97 -16.67 2.83 11.18
N ASP A 98 -16.93 4.08 11.59
CA ASP A 98 -16.86 4.48 13.00
C ASP A 98 -17.41 3.39 13.91
N ASN A 99 -16.56 2.89 14.81
CA ASN A 99 -16.90 1.88 15.82
C ASN A 99 -16.95 0.41 15.33
N GLY A 100 -16.11 0.00 14.38
CA GLY A 100 -15.87 -1.41 14.06
C GLY A 100 -16.98 -2.08 13.24
N ALA A 101 -17.77 -1.28 12.52
CA ALA A 101 -18.82 -1.81 11.67
C ALA A 101 -18.22 -2.37 10.36
N ALA A 102 -18.48 -3.65 10.12
CA ALA A 102 -17.85 -4.43 9.06
C ALA A 102 -17.95 -3.78 7.66
N VAL A 103 -16.86 -3.91 6.90
CA VAL A 103 -16.80 -3.69 5.45
C VAL A 103 -18.00 -4.35 4.78
N GLY A 104 -18.78 -3.56 4.03
CA GLY A 104 -19.99 -4.02 3.33
C GLY A 104 -21.32 -3.62 3.97
N ALA A 105 -21.33 -2.80 5.02
CA ALA A 105 -22.56 -2.15 5.47
C ALA A 105 -23.06 -1.16 4.41
N THR A 106 -24.31 -1.31 3.97
CA THR A 106 -24.97 -0.40 3.00
C THR A 106 -25.43 0.92 3.62
N ALA A 107 -25.04 1.20 4.87
CA ALA A 107 -25.35 2.44 5.56
C ALA A 107 -24.32 3.52 5.19
N PHE A 108 -24.72 4.79 5.28
CA PHE A 108 -23.81 5.93 5.18
C PHE A 108 -23.45 6.42 6.58
N PHE A 109 -22.16 6.74 6.77
CA PHE A 109 -21.57 7.01 8.08
C PHE A 109 -21.09 8.45 8.21
N THR A 110 -20.94 8.92 9.45
CA THR A 110 -20.49 10.27 9.77
C THR A 110 -18.97 10.44 9.65
N ASN A 111 -18.23 9.35 9.79
CA ASN A 111 -16.80 9.27 9.60
C ASN A 111 -16.43 7.85 9.13
N PHE A 112 -15.23 7.72 8.59
CA PHE A 112 -14.66 6.48 8.09
C PHE A 112 -13.23 6.37 8.61
N GLN A 113 -12.69 5.16 8.62
CA GLN A 113 -11.28 4.93 8.87
C GLN A 113 -10.75 3.98 7.81
N CYS A 114 -9.54 4.24 7.33
CA CYS A 114 -8.82 3.28 6.52
C CYS A 114 -7.46 3.02 7.14
N THR A 115 -7.16 1.76 7.37
CA THR A 115 -5.86 1.30 7.86
C THR A 115 -5.12 0.58 6.73
N ALA A 116 -3.89 1.03 6.45
CA ALA A 116 -2.95 0.39 5.54
C ALA A 116 -1.90 -0.38 6.34
N THR A 117 -1.96 -1.70 6.27
CA THR A 117 -1.06 -2.63 6.98
C THR A 117 -0.13 -3.30 5.98
N PRO A 118 1.17 -3.48 6.26
CA PRO A 118 2.04 -4.19 5.34
C PRO A 118 1.61 -5.66 5.27
N ALA A 119 1.42 -6.17 4.04
CA ALA A 119 1.02 -7.56 3.81
C ALA A 119 2.01 -8.58 4.39
N ILE A 120 3.29 -8.22 4.47
CA ILE A 120 4.32 -8.98 5.19
C ILE A 120 5.03 -8.02 6.13
N ALA A 121 4.75 -8.15 7.42
CA ALA A 121 5.26 -7.24 8.46
C ALA A 121 6.67 -7.58 8.97
N THR A 122 7.24 -8.75 8.65
CA THR A 122 8.54 -9.18 9.22
C THR A 122 9.31 -10.09 8.28
N GLY A 123 10.65 -10.07 8.40
CA GLY A 123 11.57 -10.97 7.69
C GLY A 123 12.08 -10.42 6.35
N THR A 124 12.83 -11.24 5.63
CA THR A 124 13.50 -10.87 4.36
C THR A 124 12.53 -10.53 3.22
N GLY A 125 11.26 -10.92 3.35
CA GLY A 125 10.17 -10.59 2.42
C GLY A 125 9.27 -9.46 2.89
N ALA A 126 9.65 -8.69 3.92
CA ALA A 126 8.81 -7.62 4.43
C ALA A 126 8.44 -6.63 3.31
N THR A 127 7.18 -6.21 3.28
CA THR A 127 6.64 -5.29 2.29
C THR A 127 6.55 -3.86 2.82
N GLY A 128 6.56 -3.70 4.14
CA GLY A 128 6.61 -2.43 4.85
C GLY A 128 6.92 -2.66 6.34
N ILE A 129 7.26 -1.60 7.06
CA ILE A 129 7.54 -1.67 8.50
C ILE A 129 6.44 -0.96 9.30
N ARG A 130 5.90 0.12 8.74
CA ARG A 130 4.93 0.98 9.40
C ARG A 130 3.51 0.66 8.95
N ILE A 131 2.58 0.78 9.88
CA ILE A 131 1.14 0.77 9.62
C ILE A 131 0.69 2.22 9.62
N PHE A 132 -0.14 2.58 8.64
CA PHE A 132 -0.70 3.91 8.50
C PHE A 132 -2.21 3.84 8.61
N TRP A 133 -2.82 4.91 9.09
CA TRP A 133 -4.26 5.04 9.04
C TRP A 133 -4.67 6.48 8.80
N VAL A 134 -5.90 6.64 8.34
CA VAL A 134 -6.52 7.94 8.10
C VAL A 134 -7.99 7.86 8.45
N ASP A 135 -8.53 8.98 8.90
CA ASP A 135 -9.96 9.20 9.15
C ASP A 135 -10.53 10.27 8.21
N ALA A 136 -11.81 10.63 8.35
CA ALA A 136 -12.42 11.74 7.60
C ALA A 136 -11.76 13.11 7.85
N GLY A 137 -10.91 13.23 8.88
CA GLY A 137 -10.05 14.40 9.08
C GLY A 137 -8.90 14.50 8.08
N GLY A 138 -8.62 13.43 7.31
CA GLY A 138 -7.62 13.42 6.23
C GLY A 138 -6.16 13.46 6.70
N VAL A 139 -5.93 13.41 8.01
CA VAL A 139 -4.58 13.41 8.60
C VAL A 139 -4.08 11.97 8.67
N ILE A 140 -2.97 11.69 8.00
CA ILE A 140 -2.33 10.37 8.06
C ILE A 140 -1.58 10.23 9.37
N ARG A 141 -1.89 9.17 10.11
CA ARG A 141 -1.32 8.81 11.39
C ARG A 141 -0.63 7.46 11.30
N LEU A 142 0.32 7.23 12.22
CA LEU A 142 0.94 5.92 12.40
C LEU A 142 0.07 5.09 13.36
N ASN A 143 -0.11 3.81 13.07
CA ASN A 143 -0.70 2.84 14.00
C ASN A 143 0.43 1.99 14.60
N ASP A 144 0.36 1.69 15.89
CA ASP A 144 1.33 0.83 16.59
C ASP A 144 1.01 -0.66 16.50
N GLY A 145 -0.06 -1.02 15.79
CA GLY A 145 -0.50 -2.40 15.57
C GLY A 145 -1.49 -2.91 16.60
N THR A 146 -1.98 -2.07 17.53
CA THR A 146 -2.96 -2.51 18.55
C THR A 146 -4.43 -2.33 18.16
N GLY A 147 -4.72 -1.88 16.93
CA GLY A 147 -6.08 -1.95 16.39
C GLY A 147 -7.06 -0.90 16.94
N ASP A 148 -6.61 0.06 17.75
CA ASP A 148 -7.45 1.18 18.15
C ASP A 148 -6.92 2.50 17.56
N PRO A 149 -7.80 3.33 16.98
CA PRO A 149 -7.46 4.72 16.69
C PRO A 149 -7.22 5.44 18.02
N ILE A 150 -6.07 6.12 18.16
CA ILE A 150 -5.93 7.18 19.17
C ILE A 150 -6.83 8.38 18.84
#